data_AF-A0A535LIT7-F1
#
_entry.id   AF-A0A535LIT7-F1
#
_cell.length_a   1.000
_cell.length_b   1.000
_cell.length_c   1.000
_cell.angle_alpha   90.00
_cell.angle_beta   90.00
_cell.angle_gamma   90.00
#
_symmetry.space_group_name_H-M   'P 1'
#
loop_
_entity.id
_entity.type
_entity.pdbx_description
1 polymer ?
#
loop_
_entity_poly.entity_id
_entity_poly.type
_entity_poly.pdbx_seq_one_letter_code
_entity_poly.pdbx_strand_id
1 'polypeptide(L)' 'MVPGARFPDYELTDHSKTRRRLSEHQGNDPMILLLSRGHFCPKDHQQHLELAA' A
#
# COMPACT_ATOMS: atom_id res chain seq x y z
N MET A 1 5.81 -11.38 -8.74
CA MET A 1 5.04 -11.99 -7.65
C MET A 1 4.08 -13.00 -8.24
N VAL A 2 3.80 -14.11 -7.54
CA VAL A 2 2.83 -15.13 -7.97
C VAL A 2 1.68 -15.20 -6.97
N PRO A 3 0.44 -15.49 -7.39
CA PRO A 3 -0.68 -15.67 -6.47
C PRO A 3 -0.37 -16.72 -5.38
N GLY A 4 -0.79 -16.44 -4.14
CA GLY A 4 -0.53 -17.30 -2.97
C GLY A 4 0.86 -17.17 -2.36
N ALA A 5 1.81 -16.48 -3.01
CA ALA A 5 3.10 -16.18 -2.39
C ALA A 5 2.94 -15.11 -1.29
N ARG A 6 3.73 -15.26 -0.21
CA ARG A 6 3.84 -14.24 0.83
C ARG A 6 4.45 -12.97 0.23
N PHE A 7 3.77 -11.84 0.39
CA PHE A 7 4.31 -10.54 -0.03
C PHE A 7 5.51 -10.16 0.86
N PRO A 8 6.59 -9.55 0.31
CA PRO A 8 7.75 -9.17 1.11
C PRO A 8 7.38 -8.14 2.18
N ASP A 9 7.88 -8.36 3.40
CA ASP A 9 7.57 -7.49 4.53
C ASP A 9 8.54 -6.32 4.62
N TYR A 10 8.28 -5.30 3.81
CA TYR A 10 9.10 -4.09 3.75
C TYR A 10 8.95 -3.23 4.99
N GLU A 11 10.05 -2.60 5.42
CA GLU A 11 10.03 -1.50 6.37
C GLU A 11 10.04 -0.17 5.60
N LEU A 12 8.99 0.63 5.79
CA LEU A 12 8.79 1.90 5.10
C LEU A 12 8.53 3.03 6.11
N THR A 13 8.77 4.26 5.68
CA THR A 13 8.45 5.45 6.49
C THR A 13 7.00 5.85 6.23
N ASP A 14 6.19 5.95 7.28
CA ASP A 14 4.80 6.38 7.17
C ASP A 14 4.65 7.92 7.09
N HIS A 15 3.40 8.39 7.01
CA HIS A 15 3.07 9.83 6.96
C HIS A 15 3.46 10.59 8.24
N SER A 16 3.66 9.89 9.37
CA SER A 16 4.14 10.44 10.64
C SER A 16 5.67 10.46 10.77
N LYS A 17 6.39 10.05 9.71
CA LYS A 17 7.84 9.87 9.67
C LYS A 17 8.35 8.71 10.54
N THR A 18 7.47 7.79 10.90
CA THR A 18 7.83 6.60 11.69
C THR A 18 8.17 5.45 10.75
N ARG A 19 9.24 4.70 11.05
CA ARG A 19 9.58 3.46 10.34
C ARG A 19 8.67 2.35 10.84
N ARG A 20 7.97 1.68 9.94
CA ARG A 20 7.03 0.59 10.25
C ARG A 20 7.13 -0.51 9.21
N ARG A 21 6.89 -1.75 9.65
CA ARG A 21 6.80 -2.90 8.75
C ARG A 21 5.40 -3.06 8.21
N LEU A 22 5.26 -3.61 7.00
CA LEU A 22 3.95 -3.92 6.43
C LEU A 22 3.17 -4.91 7.30
N SER A 23 3.84 -5.89 7.90
CA SER A 23 3.21 -6.86 8.81
C SER A 23 2.62 -6.22 10.07
N GLU A 24 3.23 -5.15 10.58
CA GLU A 24 2.74 -4.44 11.76
C GLU A 24 1.46 -3.67 11.43
N HIS A 25 1.38 -3.09 10.23
CA HIS A 25 0.17 -2.45 9.74
C HIS A 25 -0.94 -3.45 9.41
N GLN A 26 -0.57 -4.65 8.95
CA GLN A 26 -1.54 -5.69 8.61
C GLN A 26 -2.20 -6.27 9.85
N GLY A 27 -1.41 -6.58 10.88
CA GLY A 27 -1.90 -7.30 12.05
C GLY A 27 -2.58 -8.61 11.64
N ASN A 28 -3.84 -8.78 12.04
CA ASN A 28 -4.64 -9.98 11.74
C ASN A 28 -5.59 -9.80 10.56
N ASP A 29 -5.68 -8.60 9.99
CA ASP A 29 -6.66 -8.25 8.97
C ASP A 29 -6.08 -8.42 7.55
N PRO A 30 -6.92 -8.68 6.54
CA PRO A 30 -6.48 -8.62 5.16
C PRO A 30 -6.09 -7.19 4.78
N MET A 31 -4.97 -7.04 4.08
CA MET A 31 -4.43 -5.76 3.63
C MET A 31 -4.44 -5.68 2.10
N ILE A 32 -4.82 -4.51 1.57
CA ILE A 32 -4.67 -4.16 0.17
C ILE A 32 -3.52 -3.15 0.03
N LEU A 33 -2.55 -3.44 -0.83
CA LEU A 33 -1.42 -2.55 -1.10
C LEU A 33 -1.59 -1.88 -2.46
N LEU A 34 -1.69 -0.54 -2.46
CA LEU A 34 -1.69 0.27 -3.68
C LEU A 34 -0.28 0.83 -3.92
N LEU A 35 0.35 0.41 -5.01
CA LEU A 35 1.66 0.91 -5.44
C LEU A 35 1.46 2.00 -6.50
N SER A 36 1.56 3.26 -6.09
CA SER A 36 1.48 4.42 -7.00
C SER A 36 2.87 4.87 -7.44
N ARG A 37 2.96 5.61 -8.54
CA ARG A 37 4.25 6.05 -9.11
C ARG A 37 4.86 7.28 -8.41
N GLY A 38 4.17 7.86 -7.43
CA GLY A 38 4.55 9.11 -6.80
C GLY A 38 4.40 10.33 -7.73
N HIS A 39 4.17 11.51 -7.13
CA HIS A 39 3.71 12.74 -7.79
C HIS A 39 2.34 12.60 -8.49
N PHE A 40 1.52 13.66 -8.42
CA PHE A 40 0.14 13.65 -8.90
C PHE A 40 0.06 13.18 -10.36
N CYS A 41 -0.28 11.90 -10.56
CA CYS A 41 -0.62 11.36 -11.85
C CYS A 41 -2.14 11.40 -11.96
N PRO A 42 -2.71 12.09 -12.97
CA PRO A 42 -4.16 12.13 -13.16
C PRO A 42 -4.82 10.75 -13.22
N LYS A 43 -4.10 9.72 -13.68
CA LYS A 43 -4.58 8.33 -13.71
C LYS A 43 -4.70 7.72 -12.32
N ASP A 44 -3.67 7.85 -11.49
CA ASP A 44 -3.67 7.29 -10.13
C ASP A 44 -4.75 7.99 -9.26
N HIS A 45 -5.02 9.28 -9.50
CA HIS A 45 -6.11 10.00 -8.83
C HIS A 45 -7.48 9.49 -9.24
N GLN A 46 -7.73 9.31 -10.55
CA GLN A 46 -8.98 8.74 -11.05
C GLN A 46 -9.22 7.32 -10.49
N GLN A 47 -8.19 6.48 -10.48
CA GLN A 47 -8.28 5.12 -9.91
C GLN A 47 -8.63 5.15 -8.41
N HIS A 48 -8.11 6.12 -7.67
CA HIS A 48 -8.46 6.28 -6.25
C HIS A 48 -9.92 6.69 -6.05
N LEU A 49 -10.46 7.55 -6.91
CA LEU A 49 -11.89 7.94 -6.87
C LEU A 49 -12.80 6.75 -7.15
N GLU A 50 -12.45 5.91 -8.13
CA GLU A 50 -13.23 4.70 -8.48
C GLU A 50 -13.23 3.64 -7.37
N LEU A 51 -12.16 3.55 -6.57
CA LEU A 51 -12.08 2.63 -5.43
C LEU A 51 -12.87 3.11 -4.20
N ALA A 52 -13.13 4.42 -4.09
CA ALA A 52 -13.83 5.03 -2.96
C ALA A 52 -15.35 5.17 -3.18
N ALA A 53 -15.84 4.94 -4.40
CA ALA A 53 -17.24 4.96 -4.79
C ALA A 53 -17.90 3.59 -4.61
#